data_AF-A0A3Q9I3U8-F1
#
_entry.id   AF-A0A3Q9I3U8-F1
#
_cell.length_a   1.000
_cell.length_b   1.000
_cell.length_c   1.000
_cell.angle_alpha   90.00
_cell.angle_beta   90.00
_cell.angle_gamma   90.00
#
_symmetry.space_group_name_H-M   'P 1'
#
loop_
_entity.id
_entity.type
_entity.pdbx_description
1 polymer ?
#
loop_
_entity_poly.entity_id
_entity_poly.type
_entity_poly.pdbx_seq_one_letter_code
_entity_poly.pdbx_strand_id
1 'polypeptide(L)'
;MIQMDLEQRQSARFVRPFQVTNHEDETFSVAFEGADVNLTGLGFYIDDPDLFLPQQLISLRVKNEQTEEVYCLEGVEVIHLRPDENGKYLCGCHIAQVTSGQLLAHHRLVMTDAQTALVSMETSQLSEFNFMEDGSALSTDQSDFQEASMALNLAVTQSDRNQKEVARFINAVDSIFNSGLSAEMKVQDLKDEFDDFRAYLHQMNESTLAFATLAKLLAHTPEESNDKLAWKTLISDFENRFLSEEQQIAYDFMHQGLDADEALKVAYQYLNQRDGE
;
A
#
# COMPACT_ATOMS: atom_id res chain seq x y z
N MET A 1 -5.78 -22.07 -11.00
CA MET A 1 -5.72 -20.80 -11.73
C MET A 1 -6.70 -19.88 -11.01
N ILE A 2 -6.21 -19.05 -10.09
CA ILE A 2 -7.08 -18.14 -9.34
C ILE A 2 -7.30 -16.96 -10.28
N GLN A 3 -8.44 -16.95 -10.96
CA GLN A 3 -8.96 -15.76 -11.63
C GLN A 3 -9.38 -14.84 -10.47
N MET A 4 -8.45 -14.03 -9.98
CA MET A 4 -8.79 -12.94 -9.08
C MET A 4 -9.73 -12.03 -9.85
N ASP A 5 -10.93 -11.78 -9.32
CA ASP A 5 -11.80 -10.72 -9.80
C ASP A 5 -11.04 -9.40 -9.73
N LEU A 6 -10.42 -9.02 -10.86
CA LEU A 6 -9.78 -7.71 -11.05
C LEU A 6 -10.79 -6.58 -10.82
N GLU A 7 -12.10 -6.85 -10.98
CA GLU A 7 -13.18 -5.90 -10.66
C GLU A 7 -13.36 -5.65 -9.15
N GLN A 8 -12.91 -6.55 -8.26
CA GLN A 8 -12.97 -6.33 -6.80
C GLN A 8 -11.75 -5.56 -6.25
N ARG A 9 -10.74 -5.25 -7.07
CA ARG A 9 -9.57 -4.43 -6.70
C ARG A 9 -9.76 -2.94 -7.00
N GLN A 10 -10.98 -2.43 -6.95
CA GLN A 10 -11.20 -1.00 -7.13
C GLN A 10 -11.09 -0.31 -5.77
N SER A 11 -9.86 0.03 -5.37
CA SER A 11 -9.65 1.15 -4.46
C SER A 11 -10.35 2.40 -5.02
N ALA A 12 -10.73 3.33 -4.14
CA ALA A 12 -11.47 4.50 -4.57
C ALA A 12 -10.68 5.23 -5.66
N ARG A 13 -11.37 5.57 -6.75
CA ARG A 13 -10.78 6.32 -7.85
C ARG A 13 -11.17 7.78 -7.74
N PHE A 14 -10.23 8.66 -8.05
CA PHE A 14 -10.36 10.10 -7.90
C PHE A 14 -10.35 10.76 -9.27
N VAL A 15 -11.30 11.68 -9.50
CA VAL A 15 -11.28 12.53 -10.70
C VAL A 15 -10.17 13.57 -10.52
N ARG A 16 -9.17 13.53 -11.40
CA ARG A 16 -8.06 14.49 -11.43
C ARG A 16 -7.86 15.01 -12.86
N PRO A 17 -7.52 16.29 -13.03
CA PRO A 17 -7.19 16.82 -14.35
C PRO A 17 -5.78 16.36 -14.74
N PHE A 18 -5.71 15.46 -15.72
CA PHE A 18 -4.46 14.99 -16.31
C PHE A 18 -4.66 14.64 -17.77
N GLN A 19 -3.56 14.58 -18.50
CA GLN A 19 -3.51 14.17 -19.89
C GLN A 19 -2.69 12.91 -20.04
N VAL A 20 -3.11 12.02 -20.94
CA VAL A 20 -2.41 10.77 -21.26
C VAL A 20 -2.07 10.76 -22.74
N THR A 21 -0.85 10.44 -23.09
CA THR A 21 -0.47 10.20 -24.49
C THR A 21 0.43 8.97 -24.58
N ASN A 22 0.80 8.59 -25.80
CA ASN A 22 1.76 7.53 -26.01
C ASN A 22 3.15 7.93 -25.46
N HIS A 23 4.01 6.95 -25.22
CA HIS A 23 5.33 7.21 -24.62
C HIS A 23 6.22 8.16 -25.48
N GLU A 24 6.06 8.13 -26.80
CA GLU A 24 6.88 8.86 -27.78
C GLU A 24 6.46 10.33 -28.00
N ASP A 25 5.21 10.71 -27.69
CA ASP A 25 4.68 12.07 -27.85
C ASP A 25 5.05 12.93 -26.65
N GLU A 26 6.22 13.53 -26.72
CA GLU A 26 6.74 14.38 -25.66
C GLU A 26 5.95 15.68 -25.49
N THR A 27 5.20 16.06 -26.52
CA THR A 27 4.50 17.33 -26.60
C THR A 27 3.03 17.26 -26.21
N PHE A 28 2.50 16.06 -25.95
CA PHE A 28 1.08 15.84 -25.71
C PHE A 28 0.22 16.40 -26.86
N SER A 29 0.73 16.29 -28.09
CA SER A 29 0.08 16.80 -29.30
C SER A 29 -1.21 16.06 -29.63
N VAL A 30 -1.29 14.78 -29.26
CA VAL A 30 -2.47 13.91 -29.43
C VAL A 30 -2.80 13.25 -28.09
N ALA A 31 -3.09 14.06 -27.09
CA ALA A 31 -3.39 13.57 -25.75
C ALA A 31 -4.86 13.21 -25.56
N PHE A 32 -5.08 12.15 -24.79
CA PHE A 32 -6.35 11.74 -24.20
C PHE A 32 -6.59 12.46 -22.88
N GLU A 33 -7.85 12.71 -22.58
CA GLU A 33 -8.31 13.34 -21.34
C GLU A 33 -8.38 12.30 -20.21
N GLY A 34 -7.74 12.59 -19.09
CA GLY A 34 -7.83 11.79 -17.87
C GLY A 34 -9.25 11.79 -17.29
N ALA A 35 -9.70 10.62 -16.84
CA ALA A 35 -11.00 10.41 -16.23
C ALA A 35 -10.89 10.24 -14.72
N ASP A 36 -10.12 9.24 -14.29
CA ASP A 36 -9.94 8.91 -12.89
C ASP A 36 -8.56 8.29 -12.61
N VAL A 37 -8.13 8.29 -11.34
CA VAL A 37 -6.83 7.75 -10.92
C VAL A 37 -6.88 7.23 -9.48
N ASN A 38 -6.07 6.22 -9.19
CA ASN A 38 -5.66 5.82 -7.84
C ASN A 38 -4.14 5.48 -7.85
N LEU A 39 -3.62 4.94 -6.75
CA LEU A 39 -2.16 4.69 -6.62
C LEU A 39 -1.59 3.67 -7.61
N THR A 40 -2.40 2.78 -8.17
CA THR A 40 -1.94 1.73 -9.11
C THR A 40 -2.76 1.64 -10.39
N GLY A 41 -3.55 2.66 -10.69
CA GLY A 41 -4.54 2.61 -11.76
C GLY A 41 -4.88 4.02 -12.25
N LEU A 42 -5.16 4.10 -13.54
CA LEU A 42 -5.62 5.32 -14.19
C LEU A 42 -6.69 4.97 -15.21
N GLY A 43 -7.62 5.89 -15.43
CA GLY A 43 -8.63 5.84 -16.47
C GLY A 43 -8.54 7.08 -17.34
N PHE A 44 -8.70 6.93 -18.66
CA PHE A 44 -8.73 8.06 -19.59
C PHE A 44 -9.74 7.80 -20.72
N TYR A 45 -10.25 8.88 -21.31
CA TYR A 45 -11.25 8.81 -22.37
C TYR A 45 -10.60 8.70 -23.75
N ILE A 46 -11.09 7.76 -24.54
CA ILE A 46 -10.70 7.54 -25.94
C ILE A 46 -11.90 7.66 -26.86
N ASP A 47 -11.69 8.18 -28.07
CA ASP A 47 -12.76 8.33 -29.06
C ASP A 47 -12.99 7.05 -29.89
N ASP A 48 -11.94 6.22 -30.03
CA ASP A 48 -11.95 4.98 -30.81
C ASP A 48 -11.52 3.80 -29.93
N PRO A 49 -12.42 2.82 -29.65
CA PRO A 49 -12.10 1.66 -28.82
C PRO A 49 -11.09 0.72 -29.48
N ASP A 50 -10.87 0.79 -30.81
CA ASP A 50 -9.92 -0.08 -31.51
C ASP A 50 -8.45 0.34 -31.28
N LEU A 51 -8.21 1.49 -30.61
CA LEU A 51 -6.87 1.95 -30.25
C LEU A 51 -6.19 1.09 -29.18
N PHE A 52 -6.98 0.43 -28.32
CA PHE A 52 -6.50 -0.36 -27.21
C PHE A 52 -7.25 -1.68 -27.12
N LEU A 53 -6.61 -2.72 -26.61
CA LEU A 53 -7.25 -4.01 -26.38
C LEU A 53 -7.13 -4.39 -24.90
N PRO A 54 -8.16 -5.01 -24.29
CA PRO A 54 -8.02 -5.59 -22.96
C PRO A 54 -6.82 -6.54 -22.87
N GLN A 55 -6.12 -6.51 -21.74
CA GLN A 55 -4.88 -7.23 -21.42
C GLN A 55 -3.65 -6.78 -22.23
N GLN A 56 -3.78 -5.72 -23.04
CA GLN A 56 -2.64 -5.12 -23.70
C GLN A 56 -1.75 -4.39 -22.68
N LEU A 57 -0.45 -4.68 -22.72
CA LEU A 57 0.56 -3.89 -22.04
C LEU A 57 0.96 -2.70 -22.91
N ILE A 58 0.89 -1.50 -22.35
CA ILE A 58 1.19 -0.23 -23.02
C ILE A 58 2.16 0.60 -22.17
N SER A 59 2.86 1.50 -22.84
CA SER A 59 3.66 2.55 -22.20
C SER A 59 3.02 3.90 -22.49
N LEU A 60 2.81 4.68 -21.43
CA LEU A 60 2.09 5.94 -21.44
C LEU A 60 3.00 7.07 -20.96
N ARG A 61 2.73 8.27 -21.45
CA ARG A 61 3.22 9.50 -20.84
C ARG A 61 2.02 10.22 -20.24
N VAL A 62 2.14 10.63 -18.98
CA VAL A 62 1.05 11.29 -18.26
C VAL A 62 1.52 12.65 -17.79
N LYS A 63 0.66 13.65 -17.97
CA LYS A 63 0.89 15.02 -17.52
C LYS A 63 -0.17 15.40 -16.50
N ASN A 64 0.26 15.76 -15.30
CA ASN A 64 -0.61 16.37 -14.30
C ASN A 64 -0.87 17.84 -14.72
N GLU A 65 -2.13 18.22 -14.96
CA GLU A 65 -2.47 19.57 -15.41
C GLU A 65 -2.44 20.62 -14.29
N GLN A 66 -2.37 20.20 -13.03
CA GLN A 66 -2.26 21.13 -11.89
C GLN A 66 -0.81 21.50 -11.60
N THR A 67 0.09 20.52 -11.66
CA THR A 67 1.52 20.71 -11.34
C THR A 67 2.38 20.87 -12.58
N GLU A 68 1.83 20.61 -13.77
CA GLU A 68 2.53 20.55 -15.06
C GLU A 68 3.63 19.46 -15.11
N GLU A 69 3.69 18.59 -14.10
CA GLU A 69 4.64 17.48 -14.06
C GLU A 69 4.29 16.42 -15.10
N VAL A 70 5.32 15.90 -15.76
CA VAL A 70 5.21 14.86 -16.79
C VAL A 70 6.01 13.65 -16.33
N TYR A 71 5.41 12.47 -16.45
CA TYR A 71 6.06 11.21 -16.11
C TYR A 71 5.71 10.10 -17.10
N CYS A 72 6.59 9.11 -17.17
CA CYS A 72 6.45 7.95 -18.02
C CYS A 72 6.02 6.74 -17.20
N LEU A 73 5.05 6.00 -17.73
CA LEU A 73 4.56 4.77 -17.16
C LEU A 73 4.82 3.64 -18.16
N GLU A 74 5.51 2.60 -17.71
CA GLU A 74 5.74 1.39 -18.47
C GLU A 74 4.95 0.22 -17.85
N GLY A 75 4.64 -0.81 -18.65
CA GLY A 75 3.94 -1.99 -18.13
C GLY A 75 2.52 -1.69 -17.63
N VAL A 76 1.83 -0.72 -18.24
CA VAL A 76 0.42 -0.41 -17.94
C VAL A 76 -0.45 -1.41 -18.68
N GLU A 77 -1.25 -2.20 -17.96
CA GLU A 77 -2.20 -3.14 -18.53
C GLU A 77 -3.58 -2.50 -18.71
N VAL A 78 -4.13 -2.60 -19.92
CA VAL A 78 -5.52 -2.22 -20.21
C VAL A 78 -6.44 -3.27 -19.60
N ILE A 79 -7.27 -2.89 -18.63
CA ILE A 79 -8.16 -3.81 -17.93
C ILE A 79 -9.53 -3.88 -18.61
N HIS A 80 -10.10 -2.73 -18.96
CA HIS A 80 -11.42 -2.68 -19.58
C HIS A 80 -11.60 -1.44 -20.47
N LEU A 81 -12.47 -1.59 -21.47
CA LEU A 81 -13.01 -0.49 -22.27
C LEU A 81 -14.51 -0.43 -21.99
N ARG A 82 -15.00 0.68 -21.45
CA ARG A 82 -16.42 0.87 -21.14
C ARG A 82 -16.96 2.07 -21.91
N PRO A 83 -18.07 1.95 -22.64
CA PRO A 83 -18.66 3.11 -23.29
C PRO A 83 -19.11 4.13 -22.25
N ASP A 84 -18.86 5.41 -22.54
CA ASP A 84 -19.33 6.56 -21.77
C ASP A 84 -20.61 7.15 -22.37
N GLU A 85 -21.35 7.90 -21.57
CA GLU A 85 -22.61 8.55 -21.96
C GLU A 85 -22.43 9.56 -23.10
N ASN A 86 -21.22 10.10 -23.28
CA ASN A 86 -20.90 11.08 -24.32
C ASN A 86 -20.42 10.47 -25.65
N GLY A 87 -20.51 9.15 -25.81
CA GLY A 87 -20.07 8.44 -27.01
C GLY A 87 -18.56 8.21 -27.12
N LYS A 88 -17.80 8.58 -26.08
CA LYS A 88 -16.41 8.17 -25.86
C LYS A 88 -16.36 6.80 -25.17
N TYR A 89 -15.17 6.25 -25.01
CA TYR A 89 -14.92 5.05 -24.21
C TYR A 89 -13.96 5.38 -23.06
N LEU A 90 -14.29 4.93 -21.86
CA LEU A 90 -13.39 4.90 -20.72
C LEU A 90 -12.43 3.71 -20.85
N CYS A 91 -11.15 4.02 -21.08
CA CYS A 91 -10.06 3.07 -21.02
C CYS A 91 -9.54 2.99 -19.58
N GLY A 92 -9.89 1.92 -18.88
CA GLY A 92 -9.44 1.66 -17.52
C GLY A 92 -8.18 0.82 -17.51
N CYS A 93 -7.13 1.32 -16.90
CA CYS A 93 -5.82 0.69 -16.83
C CYS A 93 -5.39 0.37 -15.39
N HIS A 94 -4.49 -0.60 -15.27
CA HIS A 94 -3.76 -0.94 -14.05
C HIS A 94 -2.26 -0.98 -14.35
N ILE A 95 -1.43 -0.50 -13.44
CA ILE A 95 0.02 -0.58 -13.60
C ILE A 95 0.45 -1.97 -13.15
N ALA A 96 0.68 -2.89 -14.09
CA ALA A 96 1.00 -4.28 -13.77
C ALA A 96 2.43 -4.45 -13.25
N GLN A 97 3.33 -3.52 -13.61
CA GLN A 97 4.71 -3.45 -13.14
C GLN A 97 4.98 -2.04 -12.64
N VAL A 98 4.87 -1.84 -11.32
CA VAL A 98 5.16 -0.56 -10.69
C VAL A 98 6.61 -0.59 -10.26
N THR A 99 7.48 0.27 -10.79
CA THR A 99 8.80 0.58 -10.19
C THR A 99 8.66 1.62 -9.08
N SER A 100 9.68 1.85 -8.26
CA SER A 100 9.65 2.92 -7.24
C SER A 100 9.39 4.30 -7.85
N GLY A 101 9.98 4.58 -9.02
CA GLY A 101 9.75 5.83 -9.75
C GLY A 101 8.30 5.98 -10.23
N GLN A 102 7.69 4.90 -10.74
CA GLN A 102 6.29 4.92 -11.15
C GLN A 102 5.33 5.05 -9.97
N LEU A 103 5.64 4.41 -8.83
CA LEU A 103 4.89 4.57 -7.59
C LEU A 103 4.89 6.04 -7.15
N LEU A 104 6.07 6.68 -7.14
CA LEU A 104 6.20 8.09 -6.77
C LEU A 104 5.45 9.00 -7.75
N ALA A 105 5.59 8.75 -9.05
CA ALA A 105 4.92 9.52 -10.09
C ALA A 105 3.39 9.43 -9.96
N HIS A 106 2.86 8.24 -9.71
CA HIS A 106 1.44 8.04 -9.45
C HIS A 106 0.98 8.69 -8.15
N HIS A 107 1.75 8.55 -7.07
CA HIS A 107 1.46 9.20 -5.81
C HIS A 107 1.33 10.71 -6.00
N ARG A 108 2.23 11.36 -6.77
CA ARG A 108 2.12 12.80 -7.09
C ARG A 108 0.93 13.18 -7.97
N LEU A 109 0.44 12.27 -8.81
CA LEU A 109 -0.79 12.50 -9.57
C LEU A 109 -2.03 12.45 -8.67
N VAL A 110 -2.06 11.50 -7.74
CA VAL A 110 -3.19 11.31 -6.84
C VAL A 110 -3.18 12.37 -5.74
N MET A 111 -2.02 12.59 -5.11
CA MET A 111 -1.78 13.43 -3.94
C MET A 111 -1.38 14.85 -4.34
N THR A 112 -2.34 15.59 -4.90
CA THR A 112 -2.12 16.97 -5.37
C THR A 112 -2.07 18.00 -4.24
N ASP A 113 -2.68 17.68 -3.09
CA ASP A 113 -2.72 18.51 -1.89
C ASP A 113 -2.97 17.65 -0.64
N ALA A 114 -2.80 18.24 0.55
CA ALA A 114 -2.93 17.52 1.82
C ALA A 114 -4.35 16.97 2.09
N GLN A 115 -5.40 17.70 1.70
CA GLN A 115 -6.78 17.25 1.90
C GLN A 115 -7.09 16.05 1.01
N THR A 116 -6.63 16.12 -0.23
CA THR A 116 -6.68 15.04 -1.20
C THR A 116 -5.90 13.81 -0.72
N ALA A 117 -4.71 14.01 -0.14
CA ALA A 117 -3.91 12.92 0.40
C ALA A 117 -4.64 12.16 1.51
N LEU A 118 -5.28 12.86 2.43
CA LEU A 118 -6.08 12.25 3.50
C LEU A 118 -7.19 11.36 2.93
N VAL A 119 -8.03 11.90 2.05
CA VAL A 119 -9.17 11.15 1.47
C VAL A 119 -8.69 9.97 0.62
N SER A 120 -7.59 10.14 -0.10
CA SER A 120 -7.05 9.09 -0.95
C SER A 120 -6.49 7.94 -0.12
N MET A 121 -5.71 8.27 0.92
CA MET A 121 -5.10 7.27 1.80
C MET A 121 -6.09 6.47 2.63
N GLU A 122 -7.25 7.04 3.01
CA GLU A 122 -8.30 6.29 3.73
C GLU A 122 -8.68 4.98 3.03
N THR A 123 -8.73 5.00 1.70
CA THR A 123 -9.20 3.87 0.88
C THR A 123 -8.07 3.07 0.21
N SER A 124 -6.83 3.51 0.36
CA SER A 124 -5.65 2.83 -0.20
C SER A 124 -5.45 1.46 0.44
N GLN A 125 -4.91 0.54 -0.35
CA GLN A 125 -4.55 -0.80 0.10
C GLN A 125 -3.04 -0.96 0.20
N LEU A 126 -2.57 -1.76 1.15
CA LEU A 126 -1.15 -1.97 1.39
C LEU A 126 -0.41 -2.50 0.13
N SER A 127 -1.09 -3.34 -0.65
CA SER A 127 -0.58 -3.89 -1.90
C SER A 127 -0.26 -2.82 -2.97
N GLU A 128 -0.85 -1.62 -2.87
CA GLU A 128 -0.61 -0.53 -3.82
C GLU A 128 0.79 0.08 -3.68
N PHE A 129 1.44 -0.13 -2.54
CA PHE A 129 2.81 0.30 -2.26
C PHE A 129 3.83 -0.80 -2.55
N ASN A 130 3.40 -1.99 -2.97
CA ASN A 130 4.31 -3.05 -3.35
C ASN A 130 4.72 -2.91 -4.82
N PHE A 131 5.95 -2.44 -5.04
CA PHE A 131 6.53 -2.23 -6.37
C PHE A 131 7.57 -3.32 -6.71
N MET A 132 8.00 -3.46 -7.96
CA MET A 132 9.07 -4.35 -8.38
C MET A 132 10.44 -3.73 -8.06
N GLU A 133 11.38 -4.51 -7.50
CA GLU A 133 12.73 -4.03 -7.20
C GLU A 133 13.58 -3.83 -8.47
N ASP A 134 13.26 -4.55 -9.55
CA ASP A 134 13.95 -4.42 -10.82
C ASP A 134 13.76 -3.02 -11.42
N GLY A 135 14.86 -2.37 -11.78
CA GLY A 135 14.87 -0.97 -12.23
C GLY A 135 14.67 0.08 -11.13
N SER A 136 14.42 -0.30 -9.87
CA SER A 136 14.32 0.64 -8.75
C SER A 136 15.68 0.94 -8.16
N ALA A 137 16.10 2.22 -8.17
CA ALA A 137 17.36 2.65 -7.56
C ALA A 137 17.41 2.28 -6.07
N LEU A 138 18.57 1.80 -5.61
CA LEU A 138 18.83 1.59 -4.18
C LEU A 138 19.19 2.93 -3.54
N SER A 139 18.80 3.11 -2.28
CA SER A 139 19.26 4.27 -1.53
C SER A 139 20.79 4.30 -1.46
N THR A 140 21.35 5.51 -1.50
CA THR A 140 22.77 5.76 -1.26
C THR A 140 23.01 6.30 0.15
N ASP A 141 21.95 6.57 0.92
CA ASP A 141 22.05 7.09 2.28
C ASP A 141 22.15 5.95 3.29
N GLN A 142 23.12 6.04 4.19
CA GLN A 142 23.27 5.06 5.25
C GLN A 142 22.10 5.12 6.25
N SER A 143 21.49 6.30 6.46
CA SER A 143 20.34 6.43 7.35
C SER A 143 19.15 5.60 6.86
N ASP A 144 18.87 5.64 5.55
CA ASP A 144 17.77 4.90 4.93
C ASP A 144 17.91 3.38 5.17
N PHE A 145 19.13 2.83 5.08
CA PHE A 145 19.37 1.41 5.39
C PHE A 145 19.27 1.09 6.88
N GLN A 146 19.63 2.04 7.75
CA GLN A 146 19.45 1.87 9.20
C GLN A 146 17.96 1.84 9.54
N GLU A 147 17.18 2.77 9.00
CA GLU A 147 15.73 2.84 9.11
C GLU A 147 15.07 1.56 8.55
N ALA A 148 15.47 1.11 7.36
CA ALA A 148 14.98 -0.14 6.78
C ALA A 148 15.29 -1.35 7.67
N SER A 149 16.47 -1.39 8.29
CA SER A 149 16.85 -2.43 9.26
C SER A 149 15.98 -2.37 10.52
N MET A 150 15.67 -1.19 11.03
CA MET A 150 14.74 -1.02 12.17
C MET A 150 13.35 -1.56 11.83
N ALA A 151 12.80 -1.19 10.66
CA ALA A 151 11.52 -1.68 10.18
C ALA A 151 11.50 -3.22 10.03
N LEU A 152 12.55 -3.82 9.46
CA LEU A 152 12.68 -5.28 9.36
C LEU A 152 12.77 -5.96 10.73
N ASN A 153 13.50 -5.38 11.68
CA ASN A 153 13.59 -5.92 13.04
C ASN A 153 12.22 -5.89 13.73
N LEU A 154 11.43 -4.82 13.55
CA LEU A 154 10.05 -4.78 14.03
C LEU A 154 9.18 -5.85 13.35
N ALA A 155 9.30 -6.03 12.03
CA ALA A 155 8.58 -7.08 11.31
C ALA A 155 8.91 -8.48 11.85
N VAL A 156 10.18 -8.76 12.12
CA VAL A 156 10.65 -10.04 12.68
C VAL A 156 10.15 -10.24 14.10
N THR A 157 10.29 -9.23 14.96
CA THR A 157 9.81 -9.30 16.35
C THR A 157 8.29 -9.46 16.41
N GLN A 158 7.56 -8.76 15.55
CA GLN A 158 6.11 -8.95 15.41
C GLN A 158 5.82 -10.40 14.99
N SER A 159 6.54 -10.93 14.00
CA SER A 159 6.39 -12.33 13.56
C SER A 159 6.67 -13.35 14.68
N ASP A 160 7.62 -13.10 15.57
CA ASP A 160 7.85 -13.95 16.75
C ASP A 160 6.69 -13.88 17.76
N ARG A 161 6.16 -12.66 18.03
CA ARG A 161 4.95 -12.48 18.87
C ARG A 161 3.75 -13.21 18.27
N ASN A 162 3.60 -13.11 16.95
CA ASN A 162 2.56 -13.77 16.18
C ASN A 162 2.60 -15.29 16.35
N GLN A 163 3.79 -15.90 16.30
CA GLN A 163 3.95 -17.34 16.56
C GLN A 163 3.57 -17.73 17.99
N LYS A 164 3.87 -16.87 18.97
CA LYS A 164 3.46 -17.10 20.38
C LYS A 164 1.94 -17.06 20.53
N GLU A 165 1.25 -16.17 19.85
CA GLU A 165 -0.22 -16.12 19.89
C GLU A 165 -0.87 -17.31 19.17
N VAL A 166 -0.29 -17.78 18.06
CA VAL A 166 -0.72 -19.05 17.45
C VAL A 166 -0.57 -20.22 18.43
N ALA A 167 0.55 -20.28 19.15
CA ALA A 167 0.75 -21.31 20.18
C ALA A 167 -0.25 -21.16 21.34
N ARG A 168 -0.56 -19.92 21.76
CA ARG A 168 -1.60 -19.65 22.78
C ARG A 168 -2.96 -20.19 22.33
N PHE A 169 -3.37 -19.87 21.11
CA PHE A 169 -4.63 -20.34 20.53
C PHE A 169 -4.72 -21.88 20.53
N ILE A 170 -3.68 -22.56 20.06
CA ILE A 170 -3.64 -24.03 20.06
C ILE A 170 -3.79 -24.59 21.48
N ASN A 171 -3.07 -24.01 22.46
CA ASN A 171 -3.17 -24.42 23.86
C ASN A 171 -4.56 -24.14 24.46
N ALA A 172 -5.20 -23.04 24.07
CA ALA A 172 -6.55 -22.69 24.51
C ALA A 172 -7.58 -23.70 23.99
N VAL A 173 -7.51 -24.04 22.70
CA VAL A 173 -8.34 -25.08 22.07
C VAL A 173 -8.16 -26.42 22.78
N ASP A 174 -6.92 -26.85 23.00
CA ASP A 174 -6.63 -28.11 23.72
C ASP A 174 -7.17 -28.08 25.16
N SER A 175 -7.08 -26.95 25.85
CA SER A 175 -7.64 -26.77 27.20
C SER A 175 -9.16 -26.88 27.20
N ILE A 176 -9.85 -26.26 26.24
CA ILE A 176 -11.32 -26.32 26.11
C ILE A 176 -11.77 -27.76 25.85
N PHE A 177 -11.10 -28.49 24.95
CA PHE A 177 -11.41 -29.90 24.68
C PHE A 177 -11.22 -30.79 25.90
N ASN A 178 -10.15 -30.57 26.67
CA ASN A 178 -9.81 -31.37 27.86
C ASN A 178 -10.54 -30.91 29.13
N SER A 179 -11.30 -29.80 29.08
CA SER A 179 -12.05 -29.30 30.23
C SER A 179 -13.21 -30.23 30.63
N GLY A 180 -13.64 -30.13 31.88
CA GLY A 180 -14.84 -30.81 32.39
C GLY A 180 -16.17 -30.16 32.00
N LEU A 181 -16.16 -29.18 31.09
CA LEU A 181 -17.33 -28.42 30.67
C LEU A 181 -18.32 -29.30 29.89
N SER A 182 -19.59 -28.87 29.86
CA SER A 182 -20.60 -29.49 28.99
C SER A 182 -20.24 -29.28 27.52
N ALA A 183 -20.75 -30.16 26.65
CA ALA A 183 -20.49 -30.06 25.21
C ALA A 183 -20.95 -28.71 24.62
N GLU A 184 -22.08 -28.18 25.09
CA GLU A 184 -22.60 -26.88 24.64
C GLU A 184 -21.69 -25.72 25.06
N MET A 185 -21.16 -25.74 26.29
CA MET A 185 -20.20 -24.73 26.75
C MET A 185 -18.88 -24.80 25.97
N LYS A 186 -18.37 -26.00 25.70
CA LYS A 186 -17.13 -26.16 24.90
C LYS A 186 -17.29 -25.60 23.49
N VAL A 187 -18.44 -25.81 22.84
CA VAL A 187 -18.70 -25.27 21.50
C VAL A 187 -18.75 -23.75 21.52
N GLN A 188 -19.35 -23.16 22.56
CA GLN A 188 -19.39 -21.71 22.71
C GLN A 188 -17.98 -21.13 22.95
N ASP A 189 -17.22 -21.70 23.89
CA ASP A 189 -15.87 -21.24 24.20
C ASP A 189 -14.92 -21.38 23.00
N LEU A 190 -15.05 -22.46 22.21
CA LEU A 190 -14.30 -22.61 20.97
C LEU A 190 -14.66 -21.51 19.97
N LYS A 191 -15.95 -21.21 19.81
CA LYS A 191 -16.39 -20.18 18.88
C LYS A 191 -15.79 -18.82 19.25
N ASP A 192 -15.83 -18.46 20.52
CA ASP A 192 -15.28 -17.21 21.02
C ASP A 192 -13.75 -17.15 20.78
N GLU A 193 -13.02 -18.23 21.11
CA GLU A 193 -11.57 -18.32 20.87
C GLU A 193 -11.20 -18.26 19.37
N PHE A 194 -12.01 -18.87 18.49
CA PHE A 194 -11.81 -18.80 17.04
C PHE A 194 -12.11 -17.40 16.48
N ASP A 195 -13.15 -16.72 16.96
CA ASP A 195 -13.51 -15.38 16.53
C ASP A 195 -12.41 -14.38 16.95
N ASP A 196 -11.90 -14.49 18.19
CA ASP A 196 -10.76 -13.71 18.69
C ASP A 196 -9.48 -13.96 17.87
N PHE A 197 -9.14 -15.22 17.64
CA PHE A 197 -7.95 -15.58 16.87
C PHE A 197 -8.05 -15.13 15.40
N ARG A 198 -9.24 -15.19 14.81
CA ARG A 198 -9.47 -14.70 13.44
C ARG A 198 -9.26 -13.20 13.33
N ALA A 199 -9.78 -12.43 14.29
CA ALA A 199 -9.56 -10.98 14.34
C ALA A 199 -8.07 -10.66 14.49
N TYR A 200 -7.39 -11.36 15.41
CA TYR A 200 -5.95 -11.23 15.62
C TYR A 200 -5.14 -11.54 14.35
N LEU A 201 -5.38 -12.68 13.69
CA LEU A 201 -4.65 -13.09 12.48
C LEU A 201 -4.71 -12.10 11.31
N HIS A 202 -5.82 -11.38 11.17
CA HIS A 202 -5.96 -10.40 10.10
C HIS A 202 -5.05 -9.19 10.35
N GLN A 203 -5.15 -8.59 11.53
CA GLN A 203 -4.33 -7.47 11.97
C GLN A 203 -2.84 -7.82 11.97
N MET A 204 -2.53 -9.05 12.38
CA MET A 204 -1.20 -9.63 12.42
C MET A 204 -0.48 -9.61 11.06
N ASN A 205 -1.14 -10.13 10.02
CA ASN A 205 -0.55 -10.24 8.69
C ASN A 205 -0.36 -8.86 8.04
N GLU A 206 -1.32 -7.96 8.23
CA GLU A 206 -1.22 -6.59 7.74
C GLU A 206 -0.06 -5.84 8.39
N SER A 207 0.11 -5.99 9.71
CA SER A 207 1.19 -5.37 10.47
C SER A 207 2.58 -5.83 10.00
N THR A 208 2.80 -7.14 9.84
CA THR A 208 4.09 -7.66 9.35
C THR A 208 4.37 -7.22 7.91
N LEU A 209 3.34 -7.24 7.05
CA LEU A 209 3.49 -6.80 5.66
C LEU A 209 3.77 -5.29 5.58
N ALA A 210 3.15 -4.47 6.44
CA ALA A 210 3.37 -3.03 6.46
C ALA A 210 4.82 -2.66 6.76
N PHE A 211 5.44 -3.28 7.77
CA PHE A 211 6.85 -3.06 8.06
C PHE A 211 7.79 -3.58 6.96
N ALA A 212 7.46 -4.71 6.33
CA ALA A 212 8.25 -5.22 5.20
C ALA A 212 8.18 -4.26 4.00
N THR A 213 6.99 -3.71 3.71
CA THR A 213 6.81 -2.70 2.66
C THR A 213 7.51 -1.39 3.01
N LEU A 214 7.46 -0.94 4.27
CA LEU A 214 8.23 0.23 4.73
C LEU A 214 9.73 0.03 4.52
N ALA A 215 10.28 -1.10 4.95
CA ALA A 215 11.69 -1.40 4.76
C ALA A 215 12.10 -1.38 3.28
N LYS A 216 11.21 -1.85 2.40
CA LYS A 216 11.40 -1.80 0.96
C LYS A 216 11.35 -0.37 0.41
N LEU A 217 10.41 0.46 0.86
CA LEU A 217 10.34 1.88 0.49
C LEU A 217 11.61 2.64 0.90
N LEU A 218 12.13 2.36 2.10
CA LEU A 218 13.37 2.95 2.61
C LEU A 218 14.61 2.46 1.85
N ALA A 219 14.66 1.18 1.50
CA ALA A 219 15.80 0.62 0.75
C ALA A 219 15.89 1.13 -0.70
N HIS A 220 14.76 1.53 -1.30
CA HIS A 220 14.67 1.99 -2.68
C HIS A 220 14.25 3.46 -2.78
N THR A 221 15.23 4.35 -2.66
CA THR A 221 15.03 5.79 -2.76
C THR A 221 15.40 6.29 -4.17
N PRO A 222 14.61 7.20 -4.79
CA PRO A 222 14.98 7.83 -6.05
C PRO A 222 16.34 8.54 -6.01
N GLU A 223 17.08 8.54 -7.13
CA GLU A 223 18.40 9.18 -7.21
C GLU A 223 18.31 10.71 -7.18
N GLU A 224 17.29 11.28 -7.84
CA GLU A 224 17.10 12.71 -8.02
C GLU A 224 16.67 13.42 -6.73
N SER A 225 17.31 14.56 -6.43
CA SER A 225 17.13 15.25 -5.14
C SER A 225 15.69 15.73 -4.92
N ASN A 226 15.00 16.19 -5.97
CA ASN A 226 13.60 16.61 -5.88
C ASN A 226 12.66 15.43 -5.63
N ASP A 227 13.02 14.24 -6.11
CA ASP A 227 12.26 13.01 -5.93
C ASP A 227 12.43 12.43 -4.55
N LYS A 228 13.60 12.62 -3.91
CA LYS A 228 13.82 12.22 -2.51
C LYS A 228 12.85 12.90 -1.53
N LEU A 229 12.56 14.19 -1.71
CA LEU A 229 11.63 14.88 -0.80
C LEU A 229 10.21 14.33 -0.93
N ALA A 230 9.73 14.15 -2.16
CA ALA A 230 8.40 13.59 -2.39
C ALA A 230 8.33 12.11 -2.00
N TRP A 231 9.43 11.37 -2.14
CA TRP A 231 9.53 9.98 -1.64
C TRP A 231 9.37 9.92 -0.13
N LYS A 232 9.97 10.86 0.61
CA LYS A 232 9.75 10.98 2.07
C LYS A 232 8.30 11.32 2.42
N THR A 233 7.63 12.15 1.62
CA THR A 233 6.18 12.40 1.78
C THR A 233 5.39 11.11 1.56
N LEU A 234 5.69 10.34 0.51
CA LEU A 234 5.04 9.06 0.24
C LEU A 234 5.24 8.06 1.39
N ILE A 235 6.45 7.97 1.93
CA ILE A 235 6.75 7.14 3.12
C ILE A 235 5.93 7.61 4.32
N SER A 236 5.87 8.92 4.57
CA SER A 236 5.08 9.45 5.69
C SER A 236 3.58 9.16 5.53
N ASP A 237 3.03 9.32 4.33
CA ASP A 237 1.64 8.97 4.05
C ASP A 237 1.38 7.47 4.24
N PHE A 238 2.34 6.63 3.85
CA PHE A 238 2.31 5.19 4.07
C PHE A 238 2.30 4.85 5.57
N GLU A 239 3.23 5.43 6.35
CA GLU A 239 3.35 5.18 7.79
C GLU A 239 2.08 5.55 8.52
N ASN A 240 1.55 6.76 8.26
CA ASN A 240 0.31 7.25 8.86
C ASN A 240 -0.89 6.35 8.57
N ARG A 241 -0.91 5.69 7.41
CA ARG A 241 -2.04 4.86 6.98
C ARG A 241 -1.94 3.41 7.42
N PHE A 242 -0.76 2.80 7.35
CA PHE A 242 -0.59 1.36 7.48
C PHE A 242 0.13 0.92 8.74
N LEU A 243 0.80 1.83 9.46
CA LEU A 243 1.31 1.54 10.78
C LEU A 243 0.30 1.99 11.84
N SER A 244 -0.03 1.10 12.76
CA SER A 244 -0.77 1.45 13.98
C SER A 244 0.03 2.42 14.85
N GLU A 245 -0.65 3.14 15.74
CA GLU A 245 0.00 4.06 16.68
C GLU A 245 1.08 3.35 17.52
N GLU A 246 0.84 2.11 17.95
CA GLU A 246 1.83 1.30 18.68
C GLU A 246 3.09 1.08 17.84
N GLN A 247 2.92 0.78 16.55
CA GLN A 247 4.03 0.53 15.63
C GLN A 247 4.85 1.80 15.36
N GLN A 248 4.18 2.94 15.16
CA GLN A 248 4.85 4.23 14.96
C GLN A 248 5.67 4.61 16.20
N ILE A 249 5.08 4.47 17.39
CA ILE A 249 5.77 4.75 18.65
C ILE A 249 6.95 3.79 18.88
N ALA A 250 6.78 2.51 18.56
CA ALA A 250 7.88 1.54 18.65
C ALA A 250 9.01 1.91 17.70
N TYR A 251 8.69 2.33 16.47
CA TYR A 251 9.67 2.81 15.50
C TYR A 251 10.42 4.04 16.02
N ASP A 252 9.72 5.01 16.62
CA ASP A 252 10.34 6.18 17.27
C ASP A 252 11.25 5.82 18.44
N PHE A 253 10.90 4.80 19.22
CA PHE A 253 11.76 4.31 20.31
C PHE A 253 13.03 3.61 19.78
N MET A 254 12.95 2.92 18.65
CA MET A 254 14.15 2.37 18.01
C MET A 254 15.12 3.47 17.57
N HIS A 255 14.61 4.61 17.09
CA HIS A 255 15.45 5.78 16.80
C HIS A 255 16.14 6.35 18.05
N GLN A 256 15.57 6.12 19.24
CA GLN A 256 16.16 6.49 20.53
C GLN A 256 17.15 5.45 21.07
N GLY A 257 17.37 4.35 20.34
CA GLY A 257 18.36 3.33 20.66
C GLY A 257 17.82 2.09 21.37
N LEU A 258 16.49 1.92 21.46
CA LEU A 258 15.89 0.69 21.96
C LEU A 258 15.96 -0.41 20.90
N ASP A 259 16.07 -1.66 21.34
CA ASP A 259 15.86 -2.79 20.43
C ASP A 259 14.37 -2.97 20.10
N ALA A 260 14.06 -3.76 19.06
CA ALA A 260 12.70 -3.91 18.56
C ALA A 260 11.72 -4.53 19.57
N ASP A 261 12.18 -5.45 20.42
CA ASP A 261 11.30 -6.10 21.40
C ASP A 261 11.01 -5.18 22.59
N GLU A 262 12.05 -4.48 23.07
CA GLU A 262 11.91 -3.43 24.09
C GLU A 262 11.02 -2.29 23.59
N ALA A 263 11.26 -1.80 22.37
CA ALA A 263 10.50 -0.70 21.78
C ALA A 263 9.01 -1.02 21.68
N LEU A 264 8.64 -2.20 21.16
CA LEU A 264 7.24 -2.63 21.07
C LEU A 264 6.61 -2.82 22.47
N LYS A 265 7.36 -3.31 23.46
CA LYS A 265 6.85 -3.43 24.84
C LYS A 265 6.56 -2.07 25.46
N VAL A 266 7.47 -1.12 25.29
CA VAL A 266 7.33 0.24 25.83
C VAL A 266 6.20 0.99 25.11
N ALA A 267 6.08 0.84 23.79
CA ALA A 267 4.98 1.43 23.01
C ALA A 267 3.61 0.93 23.51
N TYR A 268 3.45 -0.38 23.68
CA TYR A 268 2.23 -0.97 24.25
C TYR A 268 1.92 -0.43 25.65
N GLN A 269 2.92 -0.33 26.53
CA GLN A 269 2.71 0.22 27.88
C GLN A 269 2.34 1.70 27.86
N TYR A 270 2.95 2.48 26.98
CA TYR A 270 2.69 3.91 26.83
C TYR A 270 1.23 4.18 26.42
N LEU A 271 0.72 3.44 25.44
CA LEU A 271 -0.67 3.57 24.98
C LEU A 271 -1.68 3.19 26.08
N ASN A 272 -1.44 2.07 26.77
CA ASN A 272 -2.32 1.62 27.85
C ASN A 272 -2.34 2.56 29.08
N GLN A 273 -1.27 3.33 29.31
CA GLN A 273 -1.24 4.36 30.37
C GLN A 273 -2.02 5.61 29.97
N ARG A 274 -2.02 5.95 28.68
CA ARG A 274 -2.71 7.13 28.12
C ARG A 274 -4.23 6.95 28.06
N ASP A 275 -4.71 5.73 27.85
CA ASP A 275 -6.15 5.40 27.86
C ASP A 275 -6.76 5.29 29.28
N GLY A 276 -5.90 5.31 30.31
CA GLY A 276 -6.30 5.27 31.72
C GLY A 276 -6.42 6.65 32.39
N GLU A 277 -6.07 7.74 31.69
CA GLU A 277 -6.20 9.14 32.12
C GLU A 277 -7.40 9.83 31.46
#